data_AF-A0A5E4PMK5-F1
#
_entry.id   AF-A0A5E4PMK5-F1
#
_cell.length_a   1.000
_cell.length_b   1.000
_cell.length_c   1.000
_cell.angle_alpha   90.00
_cell.angle_beta   90.00
_cell.angle_gamma   90.00
#
_symmetry.space_group_name_H-M   'P 1'
#
loop_
_entity.id
_entity.type
_entity.pdbx_description
1 polymer ?
#
loop_
_entity_poly.entity_id
_entity_poly.type
_entity_poly.pdbx_seq_one_letter_code
_entity_poly.pdbx_strand_id
1 'polypeptide(L)'
;MSKRLLNLAQLSAVGLTGYLLGHNSNHHCKENDSISLATSSRILKCLPGLPVFGTVSAAVPYTEGGNSKDRISEIMKYGFPGLDNVRSYDDFVLSYDRRTRVPHWVFEHLTKDHIKKNDAVDRSKCDFKPDDSIHIFFRSQNSDYKGSGFDRGHMAAAGNHRLAQRHVEQTFYLTNMAPQMHGTD
;
A
#
# COMPACT_ATOMS: atom_id res chain seq x y z
N MET A 1 -60.69 7.59 -13.37
CA MET A 1 -59.38 6.90 -13.48
C MET A 1 -58.48 7.35 -12.33
N SER A 2 -57.95 6.41 -11.54
CA SER A 2 -57.30 6.70 -10.25
C SER A 2 -55.89 7.27 -10.41
N LYS A 3 -55.58 8.40 -9.74
CA LYS A 3 -54.29 9.09 -9.72
C LYS A 3 -53.09 8.17 -9.38
N ARG A 4 -53.33 7.03 -8.73
CA ARG A 4 -52.31 6.03 -8.41
C ARG A 4 -51.77 5.29 -9.64
N LEU A 5 -52.59 5.07 -10.66
CA LEU A 5 -52.15 4.44 -11.91
C LEU A 5 -51.25 5.36 -12.73
N LEU A 6 -51.49 6.68 -12.68
CA LEU A 6 -50.68 7.67 -13.38
C LEU A 6 -49.26 7.77 -12.78
N ASN A 7 -49.16 7.76 -11.44
CA ASN A 7 -47.88 7.82 -10.74
C ASN A 7 -47.03 6.55 -10.94
N LEU A 8 -47.67 5.37 -10.99
CA LEU A 8 -46.96 4.11 -11.26
C LEU A 8 -46.38 4.08 -12.68
N ALA A 9 -47.13 4.61 -13.66
CA ALA A 9 -46.69 4.70 -15.04
C ALA A 9 -45.53 5.71 -15.24
N GLN A 10 -45.50 6.79 -14.44
CA GLN A 10 -44.38 7.73 -14.47
C GLN A 10 -43.08 7.12 -13.91
N LEU A 11 -43.16 6.35 -12.82
CA LEU A 11 -41.99 5.70 -12.22
C LEU A 11 -41.38 4.63 -13.13
N SER A 12 -42.21 3.85 -13.84
CA SER A 12 -41.71 2.84 -14.79
C SER A 12 -41.06 3.48 -16.02
N ALA A 13 -41.58 4.60 -16.51
CA ALA A 13 -41.01 5.32 -17.65
C ALA A 13 -39.60 5.84 -17.34
N VAL A 14 -39.38 6.48 -16.19
CA VAL A 14 -38.06 7.01 -15.81
C VAL A 14 -37.03 5.88 -15.65
N GLY A 15 -37.43 4.74 -15.07
CA GLY A 15 -36.55 3.58 -14.93
C GLY A 15 -36.13 2.96 -16.26
N LEU A 16 -37.09 2.78 -17.19
CA LEU A 16 -36.82 2.24 -18.52
C LEU A 16 -35.96 3.18 -19.38
N THR A 17 -36.21 4.49 -19.32
CA THR A 17 -35.38 5.47 -20.04
C THR A 17 -33.96 5.50 -19.49
N GLY A 18 -33.77 5.47 -18.17
CA GLY A 18 -32.44 5.40 -17.56
C GLY A 18 -31.66 4.13 -17.94
N TYR A 19 -32.33 2.97 -17.98
CA TYR A 19 -31.72 1.71 -18.39
C TYR A 19 -31.31 1.72 -19.87
N LEU A 20 -32.17 2.22 -20.76
CA LEU A 20 -31.89 2.29 -22.20
C LEU A 20 -30.81 3.33 -22.53
N LEU A 21 -30.79 4.49 -21.86
CA LEU A 21 -29.71 5.47 -22.02
C LEU A 21 -28.38 4.89 -21.51
N GLY A 22 -28.38 4.23 -20.36
CA GLY A 22 -27.19 3.58 -19.80
C GLY A 22 -26.63 2.47 -20.70
N HIS A 23 -27.52 1.71 -21.36
CA HIS A 23 -27.11 0.67 -22.30
C HIS A 23 -26.49 1.24 -23.60
N ASN A 24 -26.97 2.38 -24.08
CA ASN A 24 -26.38 3.06 -25.26
C ASN A 24 -25.08 3.81 -24.95
N SER A 25 -24.93 4.35 -23.75
CA SER A 25 -23.69 5.04 -23.32
C SER A 25 -22.49 4.09 -23.18
N ASN A 26 -22.72 2.79 -23.04
CA ASN A 26 -21.65 1.78 -23.02
C ASN A 26 -20.99 1.55 -24.39
N HIS A 27 -21.51 2.14 -25.47
CA HIS A 27 -20.87 2.10 -26.79
C HIS A 27 -19.94 3.30 -27.07
N HIS A 28 -19.82 4.27 -26.16
CA HIS A 28 -18.99 5.47 -26.36
C HIS A 28 -17.73 5.55 -25.47
N CYS A 29 -17.54 4.62 -24.54
CA CYS A 29 -16.26 4.46 -23.83
C CYS A 29 -15.39 3.43 -24.54
N LYS A 30 -14.89 3.76 -25.73
CA LYS A 30 -13.90 2.92 -26.41
C LYS A 30 -12.94 3.70 -27.29
N GLU A 31 -12.30 4.70 -26.71
CA GLU A 31 -11.03 5.21 -27.22
C GLU A 31 -10.35 5.94 -26.04
N ASN A 32 -9.13 5.54 -25.71
CA ASN A 32 -8.14 6.29 -24.91
C ASN A 32 -7.66 5.75 -23.57
N ASP A 33 -7.75 4.45 -23.26
CA ASP A 33 -6.91 3.85 -22.20
C ASP A 33 -6.42 2.44 -22.57
N SER A 34 -5.65 2.33 -23.66
CA SER A 34 -4.86 1.12 -23.92
C SER A 34 -3.53 1.21 -23.17
N ILE A 35 -3.48 0.69 -21.94
CA ILE A 35 -2.21 0.36 -21.28
C ILE A 35 -1.66 -0.89 -21.98
N SER A 36 -0.78 -0.67 -22.95
CA SER A 36 0.02 -1.70 -23.61
C SER A 36 1.14 -2.14 -22.67
N LEU A 37 0.96 -3.26 -21.97
CA LEU A 37 2.07 -3.95 -21.33
C LEU A 37 2.61 -5.00 -22.31
N ALA A 38 3.61 -4.60 -23.09
CA ALA A 38 4.28 -5.44 -24.07
C ALA A 38 5.24 -6.43 -23.40
N THR A 39 4.69 -7.46 -22.76
CA THR A 39 5.47 -8.66 -22.41
C THR A 39 4.53 -9.87 -22.44
N SER A 40 4.74 -10.72 -23.45
CA SER A 40 3.94 -11.90 -23.79
C SER A 40 2.63 -11.60 -24.53
N SER A 41 2.58 -12.04 -25.78
CA SER A 41 1.54 -11.83 -26.78
C SER A 41 0.20 -12.51 -26.45
N ARG A 42 -0.51 -12.03 -25.42
CA ARG A 42 -1.92 -12.34 -25.16
C ARG A 42 -2.70 -11.09 -24.82
N ILE A 43 -3.57 -10.67 -25.74
CA ILE A 43 -4.55 -9.60 -25.53
C ILE A 43 -5.67 -10.16 -24.66
N LEU A 44 -5.69 -9.79 -23.37
CA LEU A 44 -6.80 -10.14 -22.48
C LEU A 44 -7.95 -9.16 -22.70
N LYS A 45 -9.07 -9.66 -23.22
CA LYS A 45 -10.32 -8.89 -23.34
C LYS A 45 -10.99 -8.80 -21.97
N CYS A 46 -11.21 -7.60 -21.47
CA CYS A 46 -12.00 -7.35 -20.28
C CYS A 46 -13.48 -7.71 -20.56
N LEU A 47 -14.02 -8.69 -19.85
CA LEU A 47 -15.44 -9.07 -19.89
C LEU A 47 -16.12 -8.58 -18.59
N PRO A 48 -17.35 -8.04 -18.67
CA PRO A 48 -18.06 -7.56 -17.49
C PRO A 48 -18.49 -8.73 -16.59
N GLY A 49 -18.21 -8.65 -15.29
CA GLY A 49 -18.73 -9.58 -14.28
C GLY A 49 -17.73 -10.56 -13.65
N LEU A 50 -16.45 -10.52 -14.01
CA LEU A 50 -15.39 -11.20 -13.25
C LEU A 50 -14.80 -10.23 -12.22
N PRO A 51 -14.55 -10.64 -10.97
CA PRO A 51 -13.82 -9.79 -10.06
C PRO A 51 -12.42 -9.56 -10.63
N VAL A 52 -11.95 -8.32 -10.55
CA VAL A 52 -10.58 -7.90 -10.88
C VAL A 52 -9.62 -8.44 -9.80
N PHE A 53 -9.68 -9.73 -9.48
CA PHE A 53 -8.59 -10.40 -8.78
C PHE A 53 -7.60 -10.80 -9.86
N GLY A 54 -6.66 -9.88 -10.09
CA GLY A 54 -5.53 -10.08 -10.98
C GLY A 54 -4.88 -11.42 -10.70
N THR A 55 -4.75 -12.22 -11.75
CA THR A 55 -3.87 -13.38 -11.76
C THR A 55 -2.48 -12.91 -11.32
N VAL A 56 -2.07 -13.27 -10.10
CA VAL A 56 -0.70 -13.05 -9.66
C VAL A 56 0.17 -13.97 -10.50
N SER A 57 0.85 -13.41 -11.49
CA SER A 57 1.84 -14.12 -12.30
C SER A 57 3.05 -14.39 -11.42
N ALA A 58 3.11 -15.60 -10.85
CA ALA A 58 4.16 -16.06 -9.95
C ALA A 58 5.38 -16.63 -10.71
N ALA A 59 5.82 -15.98 -11.79
CA ALA A 59 7.04 -16.37 -12.49
C ALA A 59 7.68 -15.14 -13.13
N VAL A 60 8.64 -14.54 -12.42
CA VAL A 60 9.59 -13.59 -13.01
C VAL A 60 10.95 -14.30 -13.14
N PRO A 61 11.56 -14.30 -14.34
CA PRO A 61 12.90 -14.84 -14.54
C PRO A 61 13.91 -13.98 -13.78
N TYR A 62 14.87 -14.67 -13.16
CA TYR A 62 15.98 -14.10 -12.40
C TYR A 62 16.82 -13.19 -13.31
N THR A 63 16.94 -11.92 -12.95
CA THR A 63 17.89 -10.97 -13.54
C THR A 63 18.85 -10.49 -12.47
N GLU A 64 20.13 -10.82 -12.63
CA GLU A 64 21.20 -10.28 -11.80
C GLU A 64 21.39 -8.79 -12.07
N GLY A 65 20.79 -7.97 -11.21
CA GLY A 65 20.94 -6.53 -11.26
C GLY A 65 20.09 -5.92 -10.16
N GLY A 66 20.67 -5.80 -8.95
CA GLY A 66 19.99 -5.35 -7.74
C GLY A 66 19.13 -4.12 -7.96
N ASN A 67 17.82 -4.36 -8.08
CA ASN A 67 16.80 -3.36 -8.29
C ASN A 67 15.73 -3.59 -7.23
N SER A 68 15.16 -2.54 -6.65
CA SER A 68 14.24 -2.62 -5.49
C SER A 68 13.06 -3.61 -5.67
N LYS A 69 12.72 -3.95 -6.92
CA LYS A 69 11.74 -4.97 -7.29
C LYS A 69 12.10 -6.37 -6.77
N ASP A 70 13.38 -6.72 -6.73
CA ASP A 70 13.86 -8.00 -6.21
C ASP A 70 13.67 -8.05 -4.69
N ARG A 71 13.99 -6.95 -4.01
CA ARG A 71 13.97 -6.88 -2.54
C ARG A 71 12.59 -7.09 -1.95
N ILE A 72 11.55 -6.49 -2.54
CA ILE A 72 10.16 -6.71 -2.10
C ILE A 72 9.76 -8.17 -2.28
N SER A 73 10.16 -8.79 -3.40
CA SER A 73 9.83 -10.19 -3.68
C SER A 73 10.50 -11.17 -2.69
N GLU A 74 11.70 -10.83 -2.21
CA GLU A 74 12.37 -11.58 -1.15
C GLU A 74 11.68 -11.41 0.20
N ILE A 75 11.35 -10.16 0.57
CA ILE A 75 10.67 -9.85 1.84
C ILE A 75 9.30 -10.53 1.90
N MET A 76 8.55 -10.46 0.81
CA MET A 76 7.19 -10.98 0.71
C MET A 76 7.13 -12.37 0.07
N LYS A 77 8.22 -13.15 0.12
CA LYS A 77 8.32 -14.49 -0.46
C LYS A 77 7.17 -15.42 -0.05
N TYR A 78 6.69 -15.28 1.18
CA TYR A 78 5.63 -16.10 1.76
C TYR A 78 4.23 -15.46 1.68
N GLY A 79 4.09 -14.40 0.89
CA GLY A 79 2.83 -13.69 0.70
C GLY A 79 2.61 -12.53 1.66
N PHE A 80 1.47 -11.86 1.50
CA PHE A 80 1.09 -10.67 2.25
C PHE A 80 0.10 -11.04 3.37
N PRO A 81 0.33 -10.62 4.63
CA PRO A 81 -0.65 -10.80 5.71
C PRO A 81 -2.00 -10.12 5.43
N GLY A 82 -1.98 -9.02 4.68
CA GLY A 82 -3.14 -8.29 4.19
C GLY A 82 -2.72 -7.26 3.14
N LEU A 83 -3.67 -6.60 2.47
CA LEU A 83 -3.38 -5.70 1.33
C LEU A 83 -3.81 -4.25 1.56
N ASP A 84 -4.24 -3.88 2.77
CA ASP A 84 -4.63 -2.50 3.08
C ASP A 84 -3.41 -1.58 3.15
N ASN A 85 -3.41 -0.49 2.37
CA ASN A 85 -2.37 0.54 2.35
C ASN A 85 -0.92 0.02 2.44
N VAL A 86 -0.57 -0.96 1.61
CA VAL A 86 0.78 -1.55 1.56
C VAL A 86 1.78 -0.55 0.99
N ARG A 87 2.93 -0.44 1.66
CA ARG A 87 4.03 0.45 1.32
C ARG A 87 5.34 -0.31 1.36
N SER A 88 6.10 -0.20 0.28
CA SER A 88 7.44 -0.75 0.18
C SER A 88 8.47 0.34 0.46
N TYR A 89 9.31 0.10 1.45
CA TYR A 89 10.55 0.82 1.65
C TYR A 89 11.69 0.04 1.01
N ASP A 90 12.92 0.54 1.11
CA ASP A 90 14.05 -0.06 0.43
C ASP A 90 14.42 -1.43 1.02
N ASP A 91 14.15 -1.67 2.32
CA ASP A 91 14.57 -2.89 3.01
C ASP A 91 13.50 -3.51 3.95
N PHE A 92 12.27 -2.98 3.94
CA PHE A 92 11.12 -3.55 4.64
C PHE A 92 9.81 -3.17 3.95
N VAL A 93 8.74 -3.90 4.27
CA VAL A 93 7.39 -3.63 3.76
C VAL A 93 6.46 -3.44 4.95
N LEU A 94 5.54 -2.48 4.88
CA LEU A 94 4.50 -2.32 5.90
C LEU A 94 3.12 -2.13 5.28
N SER A 95 2.09 -2.43 6.06
CA SER A 95 0.71 -2.04 5.80
C SER A 95 0.28 -1.01 6.84
N TYR A 96 -0.25 0.13 6.39
CA TYR A 96 -0.56 1.25 7.28
C TYR A 96 -2.06 1.36 7.60
N ASP A 97 -2.42 1.35 8.90
CA ASP A 97 -3.79 1.63 9.33
C ASP A 97 -4.02 3.14 9.43
N ARG A 98 -4.67 3.69 8.40
CA ARG A 98 -5.02 5.11 8.35
C ARG A 98 -5.94 5.57 9.49
N ARG A 99 -6.73 4.66 10.08
CA ARG A 99 -7.67 4.97 11.16
C ARG A 99 -6.95 5.12 12.49
N THR A 100 -6.00 4.24 12.79
CA THR A 100 -5.24 4.26 14.05
C THR A 100 -3.91 5.00 13.95
N ARG A 101 -3.47 5.36 12.74
CA ARG A 101 -2.22 6.07 12.41
C ARG A 101 -0.95 5.30 12.80
N VAL A 102 -1.07 3.98 12.90
CA VAL A 102 0.01 3.02 13.17
C VAL A 102 -0.01 1.92 12.10
N PRO A 103 1.06 1.13 11.92
CA PRO A 103 1.01 0.03 10.97
C PRO A 103 0.12 -1.12 11.46
N HIS A 104 -0.59 -1.78 10.55
CA HIS A 104 -1.24 -3.07 10.79
C HIS A 104 -0.19 -4.17 10.99
N TRP A 105 0.81 -4.19 10.13
CA TRP A 105 1.93 -5.12 10.16
C TRP A 105 3.14 -4.52 9.47
N VAL A 106 4.31 -5.04 9.83
CA VAL A 106 5.59 -4.81 9.15
C VAL A 106 6.22 -6.17 8.85
N PHE A 107 6.93 -6.26 7.73
CA PHE A 107 7.59 -7.47 7.28
C PHE A 107 9.04 -7.17 6.89
N GLU A 108 9.95 -7.98 7.39
CA GLU A 108 11.39 -7.84 7.21
C GLU A 108 11.97 -9.18 6.74
N HIS A 109 12.96 -9.14 5.85
CA HIS A 109 13.78 -10.30 5.51
C HIS A 109 15.20 -10.06 5.97
N LEU A 110 15.62 -10.79 6.99
CA LEU A 110 16.92 -10.62 7.62
C LEU A 110 17.90 -11.69 7.15
N THR A 111 19.10 -11.24 6.79
CA THR A 111 20.26 -12.11 6.58
C THR A 111 21.35 -11.69 7.56
N LYS A 112 22.34 -12.56 7.78
CA LYS A 112 23.47 -12.28 8.67
C LYS A 112 24.21 -11.00 8.25
N ASP A 113 24.30 -10.74 6.96
CA ASP A 113 24.97 -9.56 6.41
C ASP A 113 24.18 -8.28 6.64
N HIS A 114 22.84 -8.34 6.63
CA HIS A 114 21.98 -7.15 6.80
C HIS A 114 22.02 -6.59 8.22
N ILE A 115 22.20 -7.46 9.22
CA ILE A 115 22.21 -7.09 10.65
C ILE A 115 23.62 -6.83 11.19
N LYS A 116 24.66 -7.21 10.43
CA LYS A 116 26.05 -6.98 10.82
C LYS A 116 26.28 -5.48 11.02
N LYS A 117 27.06 -5.12 12.05
CA LYS A 117 27.44 -3.72 12.27
C LYS A 117 28.18 -3.21 11.02
N ASN A 118 27.73 -2.07 10.53
CA ASN A 118 28.31 -1.38 9.38
C ASN A 118 28.68 0.03 9.81
N ASP A 119 29.97 0.37 9.77
CA ASP A 119 30.46 1.68 10.22
C ASP A 119 30.06 2.83 9.28
N ALA A 120 29.59 2.52 8.06
CA ALA A 120 29.01 3.50 7.14
C ALA A 120 27.58 3.92 7.53
N VAL A 121 26.93 3.20 8.45
CA VAL A 121 25.55 3.46 8.88
C VAL A 121 25.54 4.01 10.30
N ASP A 122 25.04 5.23 10.44
CA ASP A 122 24.98 5.96 11.70
C ASP A 122 23.54 6.33 12.05
N ARG A 123 23.02 5.64 13.06
CA ARG A 123 21.66 5.85 13.59
C ARG A 123 21.48 7.24 14.22
N SER A 124 22.55 7.88 14.70
CA SER A 124 22.46 9.21 15.32
C SER A 124 22.07 10.31 14.34
N LYS A 125 22.22 10.05 13.04
CA LYS A 125 21.82 10.96 11.94
C LYS A 125 20.36 10.79 11.53
N CYS A 126 19.63 9.86 12.14
CA CYS A 126 18.25 9.59 11.79
C CYS A 126 17.29 10.35 12.71
N ASP A 127 16.44 11.18 12.09
CA ASP A 127 15.39 11.91 12.78
C ASP A 127 14.01 11.30 12.55
N PHE A 128 13.20 11.25 13.60
CA PHE A 128 11.80 10.88 13.49
C PHE A 128 11.05 11.92 12.64
N LYS A 129 10.49 11.48 11.52
CA LYS A 129 9.80 12.38 10.59
C LYS A 129 8.49 11.80 10.08
N PRO A 130 7.48 12.65 9.84
CA PRO A 130 6.25 12.23 9.19
C PRO A 130 6.53 11.75 7.76
N ASP A 131 5.72 10.80 7.27
CA ASP A 131 5.80 10.32 5.89
C ASP A 131 4.89 11.17 4.98
N ASP A 132 5.51 11.92 4.06
CA ASP A 132 4.80 12.81 3.15
C ASP A 132 3.90 12.08 2.15
N SER A 133 4.13 10.78 1.93
CA SER A 133 3.32 9.97 1.04
C SER A 133 2.00 9.50 1.67
N ILE A 134 1.76 9.81 2.96
CA ILE A 134 0.48 9.65 3.64
C ILE A 134 -0.28 10.97 3.58
N HIS A 135 -1.56 10.91 3.21
CA HIS A 135 -2.44 12.08 3.24
C HIS A 135 -2.53 12.65 4.67
N ILE A 136 -2.49 13.98 4.79
CA ILE A 136 -2.33 14.69 6.07
C ILE A 136 -3.34 14.28 7.17
N PHE A 137 -4.58 13.93 6.79
CA PHE A 137 -5.63 13.49 7.73
C PHE A 137 -5.33 12.15 8.44
N PHE A 138 -4.45 11.34 7.87
CA PHE A 138 -4.11 10.02 8.39
C PHE A 138 -2.67 9.95 8.85
N ARG A 139 -1.93 11.05 8.77
CA ARG A 139 -0.50 11.10 9.06
C ARG A 139 -0.29 11.34 10.55
N SER A 140 0.49 10.47 11.18
CA SER A 140 1.02 10.72 12.53
C SER A 140 2.09 11.81 12.51
N GLN A 141 2.12 12.62 13.56
CA GLN A 141 3.04 13.73 13.73
C GLN A 141 3.84 13.56 15.02
N ASN A 142 5.03 14.18 15.09
CA ASN A 142 5.84 14.17 16.32
C ASN A 142 5.10 14.80 17.51
N SER A 143 4.18 15.74 17.27
CA SER A 143 3.32 16.34 18.28
C SER A 143 2.40 15.31 18.96
N ASP A 144 1.99 14.24 18.28
CA ASP A 144 1.09 13.23 18.83
C ASP A 144 1.79 12.37 19.90
N TYR A 145 3.11 12.25 19.80
CA TYR A 145 3.94 11.50 20.74
C TYR A 145 4.54 12.39 21.83
N LYS A 146 4.75 13.68 21.55
CA LYS A 146 5.38 14.60 22.49
C LYS A 146 4.49 14.80 23.71
N GLY A 147 4.96 14.38 24.89
CA GLY A 147 4.25 14.54 26.16
C GLY A 147 3.11 13.55 26.37
N SER A 148 3.00 12.50 25.54
CA SER A 148 1.97 11.46 25.69
C SER A 148 2.26 10.44 26.80
N GLY A 149 3.52 10.37 27.26
CA GLY A 149 4.00 9.30 28.14
C GLY A 149 4.43 8.02 27.41
N PHE A 150 4.39 8.02 26.06
CA PHE A 150 4.80 6.89 25.23
C PHE A 150 5.98 7.23 24.33
N ASP A 151 6.82 6.24 24.08
CA ASP A 151 7.88 6.30 23.10
C ASP A 151 7.36 6.05 21.67
N ARG A 152 8.11 6.56 20.70
CA ARG A 152 7.94 6.23 19.27
C ARG A 152 8.57 4.86 19.01
N GLY A 153 7.81 3.82 19.31
CA GLY A 153 8.22 2.43 19.19
C GLY A 153 8.29 2.00 17.73
N HIS A 154 9.46 1.53 17.29
CA HIS A 154 9.66 1.02 15.94
C HIS A 154 9.00 -0.35 15.78
N MET A 155 8.31 -0.57 14.66
CA MET A 155 7.87 -1.92 14.28
C MET A 155 8.96 -2.67 13.47
N ALA A 156 9.45 -2.09 12.37
CA ALA A 156 10.74 -2.46 11.79
C ALA A 156 11.87 -1.75 12.55
N ALA A 157 12.69 -2.52 13.26
CA ALA A 157 13.71 -1.95 14.13
C ALA A 157 14.91 -1.42 13.33
N ALA A 158 15.40 -0.22 13.67
CA ALA A 158 16.59 0.38 13.05
C ALA A 158 17.81 -0.54 13.02
N GLY A 159 17.95 -1.43 14.01
CA GLY A 159 19.06 -2.38 14.11
C GLY A 159 19.07 -3.46 13.02
N ASN A 160 17.94 -3.69 12.35
CA ASN A 160 17.78 -4.71 11.32
C ASN A 160 18.23 -4.24 9.93
N HIS A 161 18.37 -2.92 9.74
CA HIS A 161 18.53 -2.29 8.44
C HIS A 161 19.88 -1.56 8.32
N ARG A 162 20.99 -2.30 8.31
CA ARG A 162 22.35 -1.73 8.40
C ARG A 162 23.16 -1.75 7.10
N LEU A 163 22.54 -2.11 5.98
CA LEU A 163 23.24 -2.15 4.69
C LEU A 163 23.57 -0.75 4.15
N ALA A 164 22.63 0.18 4.27
CA ALA A 164 22.77 1.54 3.77
C ALA A 164 22.13 2.54 4.73
N GLN A 165 22.68 3.75 4.80
CA GLN A 165 22.16 4.83 5.65
C GLN A 165 20.68 5.11 5.36
N ARG A 166 20.29 5.07 4.08
CA ARG A 166 18.91 5.28 3.67
C ARG A 166 17.95 4.22 4.22
N HIS A 167 18.38 2.96 4.37
CA HIS A 167 17.53 1.89 4.89
C HIS A 167 17.19 2.16 6.36
N VAL A 168 18.19 2.53 7.17
CA VAL A 168 17.95 2.89 8.59
C VAL A 168 17.14 4.18 8.70
N GLU A 169 17.35 5.18 7.85
CA GLU A 169 16.57 6.43 7.89
C GLU A 169 15.08 6.20 7.64
N GLN A 170 14.74 5.25 6.74
CA GLN A 170 13.35 4.90 6.46
C GLN A 170 12.65 4.27 7.66
N THR A 171 13.37 3.63 8.58
CA THR A 171 12.75 3.08 9.79
C THR A 171 12.25 4.17 10.74
N PHE A 172 12.75 5.41 10.61
CA PHE A 172 12.37 6.55 11.45
C PHE A 172 11.14 7.30 10.93
N TYR A 173 10.50 6.83 9.85
CA TYR A 173 9.19 7.35 9.47
C TYR A 173 8.13 7.04 10.53
N LEU A 174 7.28 8.01 10.82
CA LEU A 174 6.19 7.85 11.80
C LEU A 174 5.13 6.83 11.38
N THR A 175 5.12 6.40 10.11
CA THR A 175 4.33 5.27 9.61
C THR A 175 4.79 3.91 10.14
N ASN A 176 6.05 3.82 10.57
CA ASN A 176 6.65 2.65 11.22
C ASN A 176 6.59 2.73 12.76
N MET A 177 5.91 3.73 13.31
CA MET A 177 5.82 3.94 14.76
C MET A 177 4.49 3.48 15.32
N ALA A 178 4.53 2.92 16.52
CA ALA A 178 3.38 2.81 17.40
C ALA A 178 3.76 3.29 18.82
N PRO A 179 2.81 3.84 19.60
CA PRO A 179 3.06 4.18 20.99
C PRO A 179 3.46 2.93 21.78
N GLN A 180 4.66 2.95 22.39
CA GLN A 180 5.15 1.89 23.27
C GLN A 180 5.45 2.45 24.65
N MET A 181 5.25 1.65 25.69
CA MET A 181 5.67 2.05 27.04
C MET A 181 7.19 2.11 27.10
N HIS A 182 7.70 3.12 27.81
CA HIS A 182 9.13 3.20 28.10
C HIS A 182 9.54 1.98 28.94
N GLY A 183 10.64 1.32 28.58
CA GLY A 183 11.20 0.27 29.43
C GLY A 183 11.67 0.89 30.73
N THR A 184 10.94 0.66 31.82
CA THR A 184 11.45 0.93 33.18
C THR A 184 12.21 -0.32 33.61
N ASP A 185 13.54 -0.28 33.46
CA ASP A 185 14.47 -1.26 34.06
C ASP A 185 14.48 -1.16 35.59
#